data_AF-A0A3L6JJQ0-F1
#
_entry.id   AF-A0A3L6JJQ0-F1
#
_cell.length_a   1.000
_cell.length_b   1.000
_cell.length_c   1.000
_cell.angle_alpha   90.00
_cell.angle_beta   90.00
_cell.angle_gamma   90.00
#
_symmetry.space_group_name_H-M   'P 1'
#
loop_
_entity.id
_entity.type
_entity.pdbx_description
1 polymer ?
#
loop_
_entity_poly.entity_id
_entity_poly.type
_entity_poly.pdbx_seq_one_letter_code
_entity_poly.pdbx_strand_id
1 'polypeptide(L)'
;MGEIIRETISAGDMDPTFIEKIEKAGADRIRTCLSCGTCSSVCPSGRRTAFRTRELIRKALLGLREDVLSSPDLWLCATCLTCLERCPRQIKITDAIIIMRNMAVKEGFMLPQHRKSAQKLLQTGHAVPLDDANRDMRRELGIPEIPPTVHSSEEALAQVKEIMRLTGFDTLVEGEGTGAKQE
;
A
#
# COMPACT_ATOMS: atom_id res chain seq x y z
N MET A 1 22.99 -25.01 9.12
CA MET A 1 22.03 -25.38 8.06
C MET A 1 20.67 -25.39 8.72
N GLY A 2 19.83 -24.39 8.47
CA GLY A 2 18.54 -24.26 9.17
C GLY A 2 17.63 -25.44 8.84
N GLU A 3 16.91 -25.96 9.84
CA GLU A 3 15.89 -26.98 9.61
C GLU A 3 14.83 -26.45 8.63
N ILE A 4 14.51 -27.24 7.62
CA ILE A 4 13.39 -26.95 6.72
C ILE A 4 12.12 -27.29 7.51
N ILE A 5 11.55 -26.27 8.15
CA ILE A 5 10.26 -26.39 8.84
C ILE A 5 9.17 -26.47 7.76
N ARG A 6 8.36 -27.52 7.80
CA ARG A 6 7.16 -27.64 6.96
C ARG A 6 6.00 -26.93 7.64
N GLU A 7 5.64 -25.77 7.10
CA GLU A 7 4.41 -25.09 7.48
C GLU A 7 3.21 -25.83 6.89
N THR A 8 2.27 -26.25 7.75
CA THR A 8 1.07 -26.97 7.34
C THR A 8 -0.09 -26.00 7.26
N ILE A 9 -0.59 -25.74 6.05
CA ILE A 9 -1.81 -24.94 5.84
C ILE A 9 -3.02 -25.84 6.06
N SER A 10 -3.89 -25.46 6.99
CA SER A 10 -5.13 -26.15 7.33
C SER A 10 -6.36 -25.40 6.81
N ALA A 11 -7.54 -26.04 6.92
CA ALA A 11 -8.80 -25.38 6.59
C ALA A 11 -9.12 -24.18 7.50
N GLY A 12 -8.60 -24.17 8.73
CA GLY A 12 -8.83 -23.09 9.70
C GLY A 12 -8.09 -21.80 9.35
N ASP A 13 -7.03 -21.88 8.55
CA ASP A 13 -6.19 -20.73 8.16
C ASP A 13 -6.78 -19.94 6.98
N MET A 14 -7.84 -20.47 6.35
CA MET A 14 -8.45 -19.91 5.15
C MET A 14 -9.73 -19.12 5.50
N ASP A 15 -9.75 -17.83 5.19
CA ASP A 15 -10.97 -17.00 5.15
C ASP A 15 -11.58 -17.04 3.73
N PRO A 16 -12.68 -17.79 3.52
CA PRO A 16 -13.32 -17.89 2.20
C PRO A 16 -13.91 -16.56 1.72
N THR A 17 -14.17 -15.61 2.63
CA THR A 17 -14.72 -14.30 2.29
C THR A 17 -13.65 -13.30 1.86
N PHE A 18 -12.37 -13.59 2.10
CA PHE A 18 -11.28 -12.66 1.84
C PHE A 18 -11.19 -12.29 0.35
N ILE A 19 -11.24 -13.31 -0.51
CA ILE A 19 -11.19 -13.11 -1.96
C ILE A 19 -12.41 -12.36 -2.50
N GLU A 20 -13.59 -12.59 -1.92
CA GLU A 20 -14.81 -11.88 -2.30
C GLU A 20 -14.72 -10.39 -1.97
N LYS A 21 -14.12 -10.03 -0.83
CA LYS A 21 -13.85 -8.65 -0.45
C LYS A 21 -12.91 -7.97 -1.45
N ILE A 22 -11.87 -8.67 -1.91
CA ILE A 22 -10.91 -8.17 -2.90
C ILE A 22 -11.60 -7.93 -4.26
N GLU A 23 -12.45 -8.85 -4.70
CA GLU A 23 -13.23 -8.71 -5.94
C GLU A 23 -14.19 -7.52 -5.89
N LYS A 24 -14.98 -7.41 -4.81
CA LYS A 24 -15.92 -6.31 -4.58
C LYS A 24 -15.22 -4.94 -4.51
N ALA A 25 -13.98 -4.91 -4.07
CA ALA A 25 -13.17 -3.70 -4.02
C ALA A 25 -12.55 -3.29 -5.37
N GLY A 26 -12.74 -4.09 -6.44
CA GLY A 26 -12.37 -3.71 -7.82
C GLY A 26 -11.42 -4.66 -8.53
N ALA A 27 -10.97 -5.75 -7.90
CA ALA A 27 -10.14 -6.78 -8.54
C ALA A 27 -10.99 -7.93 -9.13
N ASP A 28 -11.98 -7.57 -9.94
CA ASP A 28 -13.02 -8.44 -10.54
C ASP A 28 -12.50 -9.71 -11.24
N ARG A 29 -11.32 -9.66 -11.88
CA ARG A 29 -10.75 -10.80 -12.63
C ARG A 29 -9.80 -11.67 -11.83
N ILE A 30 -9.56 -11.39 -10.54
CA ILE A 30 -8.49 -12.06 -9.76
C ILE A 30 -8.64 -13.58 -9.72
N ARG A 31 -9.87 -14.12 -9.66
CA ARG A 31 -10.15 -15.57 -9.70
C ARG A 31 -9.78 -16.25 -11.00
N THR A 32 -9.59 -15.49 -12.07
CA THR A 32 -9.17 -16.03 -13.37
C THR A 32 -7.67 -16.34 -13.44
N CYS A 33 -6.93 -16.11 -12.34
CA CYS A 33 -5.50 -16.36 -12.24
C CYS A 33 -5.19 -17.85 -12.43
N LEU A 34 -4.36 -18.14 -13.43
CA LEU A 34 -3.89 -19.50 -13.72
C LEU A 34 -2.54 -19.82 -13.07
N SER A 35 -2.05 -18.95 -12.17
CA SER A 35 -0.74 -19.09 -11.51
C SER A 35 0.44 -19.27 -12.48
N CYS A 36 0.39 -18.66 -13.67
CA CYS A 36 1.41 -18.80 -14.72
C CYS A 36 2.78 -18.18 -14.39
N GLY A 37 2.83 -17.21 -13.47
CA GLY A 37 4.09 -16.64 -12.98
C GLY A 37 4.63 -15.44 -13.75
N THR A 38 3.99 -15.02 -14.85
CA THR A 38 4.40 -13.84 -15.63
C THR A 38 4.59 -12.59 -14.77
N CYS A 39 3.70 -12.37 -13.79
CA CYS A 39 3.83 -11.23 -12.88
C CYS A 39 5.10 -11.26 -12.03
N SER A 40 5.56 -12.46 -11.63
CA SER A 40 6.77 -12.61 -10.82
C SER A 40 8.04 -12.49 -11.67
N SER A 41 8.03 -13.01 -12.90
CA SER A 41 9.19 -12.94 -13.79
C SER A 41 9.50 -11.51 -14.23
N VAL A 42 8.49 -10.66 -14.33
CA VAL A 42 8.64 -9.25 -14.74
C VAL A 42 8.79 -8.29 -13.56
N CYS A 43 8.64 -8.77 -12.32
CA CYS A 43 8.71 -7.92 -11.13
C CYS A 43 10.14 -7.43 -10.90
N PRO A 44 10.41 -6.11 -10.89
CA PRO A 44 11.74 -5.61 -10.56
C PRO A 44 12.12 -5.90 -9.10
N SER A 45 11.19 -5.76 -8.16
CA SER A 45 11.43 -6.07 -6.74
C SER A 45 11.78 -7.55 -6.53
N GLY A 46 11.04 -8.46 -7.18
CA GLY A 46 11.28 -9.91 -7.07
C GLY A 46 12.65 -10.35 -7.60
N ARG A 47 13.31 -9.56 -8.46
CA ARG A 47 14.69 -9.84 -8.91
C ARG A 47 15.75 -9.61 -7.83
N ARG A 48 15.41 -8.87 -6.77
CA ARG A 48 16.33 -8.47 -5.70
C ARG A 48 15.88 -8.93 -4.32
N THR A 49 14.67 -9.47 -4.19
CA THR A 49 14.08 -9.89 -2.91
C THR A 49 13.39 -11.26 -3.05
N ALA A 50 12.87 -11.77 -1.93
CA ALA A 50 12.04 -12.97 -1.89
C ALA A 50 10.63 -12.75 -2.47
N PHE A 51 10.20 -11.51 -2.68
CA PHE A 51 8.84 -11.19 -3.11
C PHE A 51 8.45 -11.89 -4.41
N ARG A 52 7.39 -12.70 -4.37
CA ARG A 52 6.79 -13.33 -5.55
C ARG A 52 5.34 -12.88 -5.69
N THR A 53 5.10 -12.00 -6.66
CA THR A 53 3.75 -11.48 -6.95
C THR A 53 2.73 -12.61 -7.21
N ARG A 54 3.16 -13.71 -7.84
CA ARG A 54 2.30 -14.89 -8.07
C ARG A 54 1.88 -15.53 -6.75
N GLU A 55 2.80 -15.65 -5.81
CA GLU A 55 2.54 -16.26 -4.51
C GLU A 55 1.58 -15.41 -3.68
N LEU A 56 1.77 -14.09 -3.66
CA LEU A 56 0.84 -13.16 -3.02
C LEU A 56 -0.58 -13.32 -3.56
N ILE A 57 -0.76 -13.34 -4.89
CA ILE A 57 -2.08 -13.56 -5.51
C ILE A 57 -2.62 -14.97 -5.17
N ARG A 58 -1.75 -15.98 -5.12
CA ARG A 58 -2.16 -17.34 -4.75
C ARG A 58 -2.65 -17.44 -3.31
N LYS A 59 -1.96 -16.80 -2.36
CA LYS A 59 -2.35 -16.71 -0.95
C LYS A 59 -3.70 -16.00 -0.80
N ALA A 60 -3.88 -14.89 -1.52
CA ALA A 60 -5.17 -14.20 -1.57
C ALA A 60 -6.32 -15.09 -2.09
N LEU A 61 -6.08 -15.87 -3.16
CA LEU A 61 -7.06 -16.81 -3.70
C LEU A 61 -7.37 -18.00 -2.79
N LEU A 62 -6.42 -18.39 -1.94
CA LEU A 62 -6.63 -19.42 -0.90
C LEU A 62 -7.38 -18.88 0.32
N GLY A 63 -7.53 -17.57 0.45
CA GLY A 63 -8.08 -16.97 1.66
C GLY A 63 -7.09 -16.90 2.82
N LEU A 64 -5.77 -17.03 2.56
CA LEU A 64 -4.72 -16.88 3.58
C LEU A 64 -4.53 -15.40 3.92
N ARG A 65 -5.56 -14.83 4.55
CA ARG A 65 -5.71 -13.41 4.82
C ARG A 65 -4.55 -12.88 5.66
N GLU A 66 -4.21 -13.59 6.72
CA GLU A 66 -3.23 -13.13 7.69
C GLU A 66 -1.83 -13.13 7.10
N ASP A 67 -1.47 -14.18 6.35
CA ASP A 67 -0.24 -14.26 5.57
C ASP A 67 -0.12 -13.14 4.52
N VAL A 68 -1.23 -12.63 4.00
CA VAL A 68 -1.24 -11.58 2.98
C VAL A 68 -1.13 -10.20 3.62
N LEU A 69 -1.97 -9.91 4.61
CA LEU A 69 -2.12 -8.56 5.17
C LEU A 69 -0.98 -8.20 6.14
N SER A 70 -0.46 -9.17 6.89
CA SER A 70 0.67 -8.94 7.80
C SER A 70 2.04 -8.98 7.11
N SER A 71 2.11 -9.49 5.88
CA SER A 71 3.40 -9.74 5.23
C SER A 71 4.12 -8.46 4.83
N PRO A 72 5.43 -8.32 5.17
CA PRO A 72 6.23 -7.18 4.72
C PRO A 72 6.40 -7.17 3.19
N ASP A 73 6.30 -8.32 2.53
CA ASP A 73 6.42 -8.44 1.07
C ASP A 73 5.31 -7.69 0.32
N LEU A 74 4.13 -7.51 0.95
CA LEU A 74 3.04 -6.72 0.40
C LEU A 74 3.50 -5.28 0.08
N TRP A 75 4.44 -4.74 0.86
CA TRP A 75 4.97 -3.39 0.72
C TRP A 75 6.12 -3.27 -0.28
N LEU A 76 6.68 -4.39 -0.78
CA LEU A 76 7.78 -4.38 -1.76
C LEU A 76 7.33 -4.11 -3.20
N CYS A 77 6.03 -4.12 -3.49
CA CYS A 77 5.51 -3.72 -4.80
C CYS A 77 5.67 -2.21 -5.02
N ALA A 78 6.48 -1.85 -6.02
CA ALA A 78 6.71 -0.45 -6.41
C ALA A 78 5.63 0.13 -7.34
N THR A 79 4.49 -0.57 -7.50
CA THR A 79 3.37 -0.15 -8.36
C THR A 79 3.76 0.24 -9.79
N CYS A 80 4.79 -0.41 -10.36
CA CYS A 80 5.33 -0.11 -11.70
C CYS A 80 4.45 -0.56 -12.88
N LEU A 81 3.29 -1.18 -12.61
CA LEU A 81 2.28 -1.63 -13.59
C LEU A 81 2.69 -2.72 -14.58
N THR A 82 3.97 -3.14 -14.64
CA THR A 82 4.41 -4.14 -15.64
C THR A 82 3.66 -5.48 -15.55
N CYS A 83 3.32 -5.92 -14.34
CA CYS A 83 2.56 -7.16 -14.16
C CYS A 83 1.09 -7.05 -14.57
N LEU A 84 0.51 -5.85 -14.48
CA LEU A 84 -0.85 -5.55 -14.95
C LEU A 84 -0.88 -5.65 -16.48
N GLU A 85 0.07 -4.98 -17.16
CA GLU A 85 0.16 -4.97 -18.63
C GLU A 85 0.44 -6.35 -19.23
N ARG A 86 1.24 -7.17 -18.56
CA ARG A 86 1.68 -8.47 -19.10
C ARG A 86 0.81 -9.65 -18.66
N CYS A 87 -0.24 -9.42 -17.89
CA CYS A 87 -1.08 -10.52 -17.43
C CYS A 87 -1.89 -11.11 -18.61
N PRO A 88 -1.71 -12.39 -18.99
CA PRO A 88 -2.47 -12.98 -20.10
C PRO A 88 -3.96 -13.13 -19.78
N ARG A 89 -4.35 -13.02 -18.50
CA ARG A 89 -5.74 -13.04 -18.05
C ARG A 89 -6.32 -11.65 -17.82
N GLN A 90 -5.52 -10.60 -18.06
CA GLN A 90 -5.88 -9.20 -17.89
C GLN A 90 -6.32 -8.89 -16.45
N ILE A 91 -5.63 -9.50 -15.48
CA ILE A 91 -5.87 -9.21 -14.06
C ILE A 91 -5.17 -7.91 -13.73
N LYS A 92 -5.89 -6.99 -13.08
CA LYS A 92 -5.33 -5.75 -12.54
C LYS A 92 -4.55 -6.03 -11.26
N ILE A 93 -3.40 -6.69 -11.40
CA ILE A 93 -2.60 -7.20 -10.28
C ILE A 93 -2.12 -6.06 -9.37
N THR A 94 -1.71 -4.92 -9.95
CA THR A 94 -1.32 -3.76 -9.14
C THR A 94 -2.47 -3.27 -8.27
N ASP A 95 -3.68 -3.15 -8.84
CA ASP A 95 -4.86 -2.68 -8.13
C ASP A 95 -5.25 -3.66 -7.02
N ALA A 96 -5.20 -4.96 -7.28
CA ALA A 96 -5.39 -5.99 -6.26
C ALA A 96 -4.40 -5.82 -5.07
N ILE A 97 -3.13 -5.52 -5.35
CA ILE A 97 -2.13 -5.25 -4.31
C ILE A 97 -2.47 -3.98 -3.51
N ILE A 98 -2.91 -2.91 -4.17
CA ILE A 98 -3.34 -1.67 -3.50
C ILE A 98 -4.57 -1.94 -2.62
N ILE A 99 -5.54 -2.71 -3.10
CA ILE A 99 -6.71 -3.15 -2.32
C ILE A 99 -6.27 -3.91 -1.07
N MET A 100 -5.38 -4.90 -1.21
CA MET A 100 -4.84 -5.65 -0.07
C MET A 100 -4.09 -4.75 0.91
N ARG A 101 -3.34 -3.74 0.44
CA ARG A 101 -2.72 -2.72 1.31
C ARG A 101 -3.75 -1.89 2.07
N ASN A 102 -4.84 -1.49 1.42
CA ASN A 102 -5.92 -0.76 2.10
C ASN A 102 -6.55 -1.59 3.22
N MET A 103 -6.74 -2.90 2.99
CA MET A 103 -7.23 -3.83 4.02
C MET A 103 -6.21 -3.98 5.15
N ALA A 104 -4.93 -4.17 4.83
CA ALA A 104 -3.85 -4.28 5.80
C ALA A 104 -3.74 -3.03 6.69
N VAL A 105 -3.85 -1.84 6.09
CA VAL A 105 -3.82 -0.56 6.81
C VAL A 105 -5.01 -0.41 7.77
N LYS A 106 -6.23 -0.82 7.36
CA LYS A 106 -7.42 -0.83 8.23
C LYS A 106 -7.26 -1.74 9.44
N GLU A 107 -6.35 -2.70 9.38
CA GLU A 107 -6.05 -3.66 10.45
C GLU A 107 -4.79 -3.29 11.24
N GLY A 108 -4.22 -2.11 10.98
CA GLY A 108 -3.08 -1.61 11.73
C GLY A 108 -1.71 -2.00 11.18
N PHE A 109 -1.63 -2.66 10.01
CA PHE A 109 -0.37 -3.00 9.35
C PHE A 109 0.24 -1.86 8.50
N MET A 110 -0.02 -0.60 8.88
CA MET A 110 0.57 0.56 8.21
C MET A 110 2.03 0.74 8.64
N LEU A 111 2.95 0.83 7.68
CA LEU A 111 4.36 1.07 8.00
C LEU A 111 4.60 2.45 8.66
N PRO A 112 5.51 2.56 9.64
CA PRO A 112 5.73 3.81 10.38
C PRO A 112 6.10 5.01 9.51
N GLN A 113 6.90 4.82 8.46
CA GLN A 113 7.33 5.88 7.56
C GLN A 113 6.17 6.38 6.68
N HIS A 114 5.29 5.48 6.25
CA HIS A 114 4.07 5.85 5.53
C HIS A 114 3.13 6.65 6.44
N ARG A 115 2.98 6.23 7.70
CA ARG A 115 2.21 6.98 8.70
C ARG A 115 2.76 8.39 8.92
N LYS A 116 4.07 8.54 9.10
CA LYS A 116 4.71 9.86 9.25
C LYS A 116 4.47 10.76 8.04
N SER A 117 4.54 10.20 6.83
CA SER A 117 4.24 10.95 5.59
C SER A 117 2.77 11.40 5.55
N ALA A 118 1.84 10.52 5.93
CA ALA A 118 0.42 10.83 6.02
C ALA A 118 0.11 11.89 7.10
N GLN A 119 0.80 11.85 8.25
CA GLN A 119 0.67 12.87 9.30
C GLN A 119 1.10 14.26 8.81
N LYS A 120 2.18 14.35 8.03
CA LYS A 120 2.61 15.61 7.40
C LYS A 120 1.53 16.13 6.45
N LEU A 121 0.96 15.26 5.63
CA LEU A 121 -0.15 15.61 4.73
C LEU A 121 -1.35 16.18 5.51
N LEU A 122 -1.75 15.56 6.63
CA LEU A 122 -2.84 16.05 7.49
C LEU A 122 -2.53 17.43 8.09
N GLN A 123 -1.28 17.65 8.50
CA GLN A 123 -0.88 18.88 9.18
C GLN A 123 -0.71 20.06 8.21
N THR A 124 -0.09 19.82 7.05
CA THR A 124 0.42 20.89 6.17
C THR A 124 -0.14 20.83 4.74
N GLY A 125 -0.99 19.86 4.42
CA GLY A 125 -1.48 19.62 3.06
C GLY A 125 -0.43 19.01 2.12
N HIS A 126 0.74 18.62 2.63
CA HIS A 126 1.84 18.08 1.82
C HIS A 126 2.56 16.93 2.52
N ALA A 127 2.91 15.88 1.78
CA ALA A 127 3.76 14.80 2.29
C ALA A 127 5.19 15.28 2.60
N VAL A 128 5.67 16.27 1.85
CA VAL A 128 6.96 16.95 2.04
C VAL A 128 6.69 18.45 2.17
N PRO A 129 6.53 18.97 3.40
CA PRO A 129 6.28 20.39 3.64
C PRO A 129 7.49 21.24 3.28
N LEU A 130 7.25 22.52 2.96
CA LEU A 130 8.30 23.51 2.76
C LEU A 130 9.11 23.74 4.05
N ASP A 131 10.43 23.58 3.96
CA ASP A 131 11.40 23.88 5.02
C ASP A 131 12.22 25.15 4.71
N ASP A 132 13.07 25.56 5.66
CA ASP A 132 13.86 26.79 5.54
C ASP A 132 14.89 26.72 4.42
N ALA A 133 15.52 25.56 4.22
CA ALA A 133 16.48 25.36 3.13
C ALA A 133 15.82 25.54 1.75
N ASN A 134 14.59 25.04 1.57
CA ASN A 134 13.84 25.26 0.34
C ASN A 134 13.36 26.71 0.21
N ARG A 135 13.07 27.43 1.30
CA ARG A 135 12.75 28.87 1.25
C ARG A 135 13.95 29.69 0.76
N ASP A 136 15.14 29.40 1.29
CA ASP A 136 16.39 30.03 0.86
C ASP A 136 16.65 29.80 -0.63
N MET A 137 16.58 28.54 -1.07
CA MET A 137 16.77 28.18 -2.48
C MET A 137 15.76 28.89 -3.40
N ARG A 138 14.50 29.03 -2.97
CA ARG A 138 13.47 29.74 -3.75
C ARG A 138 13.79 31.23 -3.89
N ARG A 139 14.29 31.88 -2.84
CA ARG A 139 14.75 33.27 -2.88
C ARG A 139 15.91 33.45 -3.85
N GLU A 140 16.91 32.56 -3.79
CA GLU A 140 18.07 32.57 -4.69
C GLU A 140 17.67 32.42 -6.17
N LEU A 141 16.69 31.56 -6.44
CA LEU A 141 16.14 31.34 -7.79
C LEU A 141 15.19 32.47 -8.26
N GLY A 142 14.92 33.48 -7.43
CA GLY A 142 14.04 34.60 -7.76
C GLY A 142 12.56 34.20 -7.91
N ILE A 143 12.15 33.07 -7.33
CA ILE A 143 10.75 32.61 -7.33
C ILE A 143 10.07 32.91 -5.99
N PRO A 144 8.73 32.99 -5.92
CA PRO A 144 8.03 33.29 -4.68
C PRO A 144 8.43 32.34 -3.55
N GLU A 145 8.80 32.88 -2.40
CA GLU A 145 9.28 32.09 -1.26
C GLU A 145 8.28 31.00 -0.86
N ILE A 146 7.00 31.36 -0.75
CA ILE A 146 5.91 30.42 -0.51
C ILE A 146 5.36 30.00 -1.89
N PRO A 147 5.36 28.69 -2.23
CA PRO A 147 4.80 28.22 -3.49
C PRO A 147 3.27 28.37 -3.49
N PRO A 148 2.65 28.65 -4.66
CA PRO A 148 1.20 28.81 -4.80
C PRO A 148 0.49 27.44 -4.74
N THR A 149 0.55 26.82 -3.56
CA THR A 149 0.04 25.49 -3.22
C THR A 149 -0.81 25.62 -1.95
N VAL A 150 -1.17 24.50 -1.29
CA VAL A 150 -1.85 24.55 0.02
C VAL A 150 -1.06 25.37 1.05
N HIS A 151 0.27 25.53 0.89
CA HIS A 151 1.09 26.37 1.77
C HIS A 151 0.74 27.87 1.73
N SER A 152 0.15 28.37 0.63
CA SER A 152 -0.18 29.79 0.47
C SER A 152 -1.65 30.11 0.76
N SER A 153 -2.46 29.13 1.17
CA SER A 153 -3.89 29.32 1.41
C SER A 153 -4.37 28.53 2.63
N GLU A 154 -4.76 29.25 3.68
CA GLU A 154 -5.36 28.65 4.88
C GLU A 154 -6.70 27.99 4.58
N GLU A 155 -7.49 28.56 3.67
CA GLU A 155 -8.76 28.00 3.21
C GLU A 155 -8.55 26.63 2.53
N ALA A 156 -7.55 26.53 1.64
CA ALA A 156 -7.22 25.27 0.98
C ALA A 156 -6.79 24.20 1.99
N LEU A 157 -6.03 24.59 3.03
CA LEU A 157 -5.64 23.67 4.09
C LEU A 157 -6.85 23.19 4.89
N ALA A 158 -7.79 24.09 5.21
CA ALA A 158 -9.04 23.73 5.88
C ALA A 158 -9.87 22.74 5.04
N GLN A 159 -9.97 22.95 3.72
CA GLN A 159 -10.65 22.03 2.81
C GLN A 159 -9.98 20.65 2.75
N VAL A 160 -8.64 20.59 2.71
CA VAL A 160 -7.91 19.32 2.77
C VAL A 160 -8.24 18.59 4.07
N LYS A 161 -8.18 19.27 5.22
CA LYS A 161 -8.49 18.66 6.52
C LYS A 161 -9.93 18.15 6.58
N GLU A 162 -10.88 18.90 6.02
CA GLU A 162 -12.28 18.47 5.97
C GLU A 162 -12.49 17.21 5.11
N ILE A 163 -11.84 17.12 3.94
CA ILE A 163 -11.88 15.90 3.12
C ILE A 163 -11.30 14.70 3.88
N MET A 164 -10.18 14.89 4.59
CA MET A 164 -9.53 13.82 5.36
C MET A 164 -10.42 13.32 6.50
N ARG A 165 -11.15 14.23 7.16
CA ARG A 165 -12.14 13.91 8.19
C ARG A 165 -13.35 13.17 7.62
N LEU A 166 -13.93 13.67 6.52
CA LEU A 166 -15.09 13.04 5.87
C LEU A 166 -14.80 11.64 5.33
N THR A 167 -13.55 11.38 4.92
CA THR A 167 -13.10 10.07 4.43
C THR A 167 -12.61 9.14 5.54
N GLY A 168 -12.50 9.62 6.79
CA GLY A 168 -11.96 8.87 7.93
C GLY A 168 -10.46 8.59 7.84
N PHE A 169 -9.73 9.32 7.00
CA PHE A 169 -8.29 9.15 6.82
C PHE A 169 -7.50 9.64 8.05
N ASP A 170 -7.99 10.68 8.72
CA ASP A 170 -7.44 11.17 9.99
C ASP A 170 -7.39 10.05 11.06
N THR A 171 -8.51 9.38 11.26
CA THR A 171 -8.67 8.28 12.21
C THR A 171 -7.74 7.11 11.87
N LEU A 172 -7.57 6.82 10.57
CA LEU A 172 -6.70 5.76 10.07
C LEU A 172 -5.21 6.02 10.37
N VAL A 173 -4.80 7.30 10.33
CA VAL A 173 -3.41 7.73 10.52
C VAL A 173 -3.08 7.93 12.00
N GLU A 174 -4.05 8.41 12.79
CA GLU A 174 -3.92 8.68 14.21
C GLU A 174 -4.11 7.42 15.09
N GLY A 175 -4.90 6.44 14.64
CA GLY A 175 -5.16 5.21 15.40
C GLY A 175 -3.88 4.38 15.64
N GLU A 176 -3.61 3.99 16.89
CA GLU A 176 -2.49 3.11 17.24
C GLU A 176 -2.59 1.78 16.47
N GLY A 177 -1.55 1.42 15.72
CA GLY A 177 -1.53 0.16 14.98
C GLY A 177 -1.44 -1.01 15.94
N THR A 178 -2.53 -1.76 16.13
CA THR A 178 -2.60 -2.95 17.00
C THR A 178 -1.95 -4.21 16.40
N GLY A 179 -1.27 -4.10 15.25
CA GLY A 179 -0.82 -5.26 14.47
C GLY A 179 0.67 -5.61 14.53
N ALA A 180 1.53 -4.80 15.14
CA ALA A 180 2.96 -5.13 15.22
C ALA A 180 3.21 -6.13 16.36
N LYS A 181 2.91 -7.42 16.12
CA LYS A 181 3.68 -8.49 16.79
C LYS A 181 5.12 -8.33 16.29
N GLN A 182 5.92 -7.66 17.09
CA GLN A 182 7.38 -7.65 16.94
C GLN A 182 7.86 -9.06 17.27
N GLU A 183 8.33 -9.78 16.25
CA GLU A 183 9.25 -10.92 16.42
C GLU A 183 10.67 -10.45 16.14
#